data_AF-A0A382GMF4-F1
#
_entry.id   AF-A0A382GMF4-F1
#
_cell.length_a   1.000
_cell.length_b   1.000
_cell.length_c   1.000
_cell.angle_alpha   90.00
_cell.angle_beta   90.00
_cell.angle_gamma   90.00
#
_symmetry.space_group_name_H-M   'P 1'
#
loop_
_entity.id
_entity.type
_entity.pdbx_description
1 polymer ?
#
loop_
_entity_poly.entity_id
_entity_poly.type
_entity_poly.pdbx_seq_one_letter_code
_entity_poly.pdbx_strand_id
1 'polypeptide(L)'
;IEKALQKSIRCAQTIYGVIESGKAYKADSPKKTVDMAGTPFMWTVRGASFIPVSDFIKSLTDHKKIMLKTSVKLATERMQRGSVTYYQAKVAETGEPHFGEDDINILSSFADDVNKYNAYVLKEHKDAKKLLDVQDELDVEAELAVGA
;
A
#
# COMPACT_ATOMS: atom_id res chain seq x y z
N ILE A 1 -22.20 -17.21 -1.30
CA ILE A 1 -21.04 -16.98 -0.40
C ILE A 1 -19.94 -16.21 -1.14
N GLU A 2 -19.54 -16.64 -2.34
CA GLU A 2 -18.56 -15.98 -3.22
C GLU A 2 -18.77 -14.47 -3.46
N LYS A 3 -20.00 -14.02 -3.79
CA LYS A 3 -20.32 -12.59 -3.98
C LYS A 3 -20.12 -11.73 -2.72
N ALA A 4 -20.29 -12.32 -1.53
CA ALA A 4 -20.08 -11.62 -0.27
C ALA A 4 -18.58 -11.50 0.05
N LEU A 5 -17.80 -12.54 -0.27
CA LEU A 5 -16.34 -12.52 -0.23
C LEU A 5 -15.75 -11.50 -1.20
N GLN A 6 -16.23 -11.43 -2.45
CA GLN A 6 -15.78 -10.41 -3.40
C GLN A 6 -16.07 -8.97 -2.94
N LYS A 7 -17.24 -8.73 -2.33
CA LYS A 7 -17.56 -7.42 -1.72
C LYS A 7 -16.66 -7.05 -0.55
N SER A 8 -16.02 -8.02 0.09
CA SER A 8 -15.09 -7.79 1.21
C SER A 8 -13.68 -7.41 0.76
N ILE A 9 -13.33 -7.63 -0.51
CA ILE A 9 -12.00 -7.31 -1.05
C ILE A 9 -11.86 -5.80 -1.08
N ARG A 10 -11.00 -5.28 -0.19
CA ARG A 10 -10.67 -3.85 -0.15
C ARG A 10 -9.40 -3.62 -0.94
N CYS A 11 -9.50 -2.83 -2.00
CA CYS A 11 -8.33 -2.42 -2.76
C CYS A 11 -7.36 -1.64 -1.85
N ALA A 12 -6.08 -1.96 -1.95
CA ALA A 12 -5.00 -1.29 -1.25
C ALA A 12 -3.89 -0.96 -2.23
N GLN A 13 -3.31 0.22 -2.09
CA GLN A 13 -2.13 0.65 -2.84
C GLN A 13 -1.04 1.02 -1.85
N THR A 14 0.14 0.44 -1.98
CA THR A 14 1.30 0.78 -1.15
C THR A 14 2.24 1.66 -1.96
N ILE A 15 2.57 2.83 -1.41
CA ILE A 15 3.45 3.82 -1.99
C ILE A 15 4.71 3.89 -1.13
N TYR A 16 5.87 3.84 -1.80
CA TYR A 16 7.16 4.05 -1.18
C TYR A 16 7.70 5.42 -1.60
N GLY A 17 8.39 6.08 -0.69
CA GLY A 17 8.98 7.38 -0.98
C GLY A 17 9.94 7.85 0.10
N VAL A 18 10.50 9.03 -0.12
CA VAL A 18 11.37 9.72 0.83
C VAL A 18 10.73 11.05 1.20
N ILE A 19 10.78 11.40 2.47
CA ILE A 19 10.24 12.68 2.94
C ILE A 19 11.20 13.79 2.51
N GLU A 20 10.76 14.66 1.61
CA GLU A 20 11.54 15.84 1.21
C GLU A 20 11.55 16.90 2.32
N SER A 21 10.37 17.18 2.90
CA SER A 21 10.23 18.11 4.03
C SER A 21 9.06 17.70 4.92
N GLY A 22 9.27 17.72 6.24
CA GLY A 22 8.23 17.36 7.18
C GLY A 22 8.71 17.36 8.62
N LYS A 23 7.80 17.63 9.55
CA LYS A 23 8.06 17.55 10.99
C LYS A 23 7.20 16.47 11.61
N ALA A 24 7.80 15.60 12.41
CA ALA A 24 7.09 14.63 13.23
C ALA A 24 7.17 15.02 14.72
N TYR A 25 6.16 14.66 15.49
CA TYR A 25 6.18 14.78 16.94
C TYR A 25 6.74 13.51 17.56
N LYS A 26 7.58 13.63 18.58
CA LYS A 26 7.98 12.46 19.38
C LYS A 26 6.82 12.01 20.26
N ALA A 27 6.61 10.69 20.34
CA ALA A 27 5.60 10.09 21.21
C ALA A 27 5.75 10.54 22.68
N ASP A 28 6.99 10.62 23.17
CA ASP A 28 7.29 11.00 24.57
C ASP A 28 7.20 12.50 24.84
N SER A 29 7.11 13.33 23.80
CA SER A 29 7.16 14.78 23.95
C SER A 29 6.45 15.47 22.78
N PRO A 30 5.11 15.61 22.83
CA PRO A 30 4.31 16.20 21.75
C PRO A 30 4.61 17.69 21.51
N LYS A 31 5.48 18.33 22.29
CA LYS A 31 5.96 19.72 22.08
C LYS A 31 7.28 19.82 21.33
N LYS A 32 8.00 18.71 21.11
CA LYS A 32 9.26 18.69 20.36
C LYS A 32 9.03 18.08 18.99
N THR A 33 9.37 18.84 17.96
CA THR A 33 9.34 18.37 16.57
C THR A 33 10.71 17.85 16.17
N VAL A 34 10.73 16.85 15.31
CA VAL A 34 11.92 16.29 14.67
C VAL A 34 11.76 16.50 13.18
N ASP A 35 12.83 16.94 12.53
CA ASP A 35 12.90 17.02 11.08
C ASP A 35 12.99 15.60 10.50
N MET A 36 12.14 15.32 9.51
CA MET A 36 12.02 14.01 8.88
C MET A 36 12.60 14.00 7.46
N ALA A 37 13.19 15.11 7.00
CA ALA A 37 13.83 15.18 5.68
C ALA A 37 14.83 14.03 5.48
N GLY A 38 14.77 13.38 4.31
CA GLY A 38 15.60 12.22 3.95
C GLY A 38 15.13 10.88 4.53
N THR A 39 14.04 10.85 5.32
CA THR A 39 13.55 9.59 5.89
C THR A 39 12.72 8.81 4.87
N PRO A 40 13.05 7.54 4.58
CA PRO A 40 12.22 6.68 3.74
C PRO A 40 10.92 6.30 4.46
N PHE A 41 9.82 6.18 3.71
CA PHE A 41 8.53 5.79 4.26
C PHE A 41 7.80 4.82 3.34
N MET A 42 6.91 4.03 3.95
CA MET A 42 5.92 3.19 3.27
C MET A 42 4.53 3.64 3.70
N TRP A 43 3.67 3.96 2.74
CA TRP A 43 2.31 4.39 3.00
C TRP A 43 1.30 3.52 2.25
N THR A 44 0.47 2.78 2.99
CA THR A 44 -0.60 1.97 2.42
C THR A 44 -1.93 2.71 2.44
N VAL A 45 -2.43 3.04 1.25
CA VAL A 45 -3.69 3.72 1.02
C VAL A 45 -4.82 2.71 0.88
N ARG A 46 -5.91 2.93 1.64
CA ARG A 46 -7.10 2.08 1.64
C ARG A 46 -8.38 2.93 1.76
N GLY A 47 -9.53 2.35 1.43
CA GLY A 47 -10.84 2.94 1.68
C GLY A 47 -11.09 4.22 0.89
N ALA A 48 -11.60 5.26 1.57
CA ALA A 48 -12.01 6.52 0.93
C ALA A 48 -10.88 7.26 0.20
N SER A 49 -9.62 6.99 0.57
CA SER A 49 -8.45 7.60 -0.05
C SER A 49 -7.93 6.84 -1.27
N PHE A 50 -8.41 5.62 -1.53
CA PHE A 50 -7.89 4.79 -2.62
C PHE A 50 -8.14 5.42 -3.99
N ILE A 51 -9.37 5.86 -4.27
CA ILE A 51 -9.73 6.42 -5.57
C ILE A 51 -8.94 7.73 -5.85
N PRO A 52 -8.94 8.74 -4.95
CA PRO A 52 -8.18 9.97 -5.18
C PRO A 52 -6.69 9.75 -5.44
N VAL A 53 -6.06 8.84 -4.70
CA VAL A 53 -4.63 8.53 -4.88
C VAL A 53 -4.39 7.78 -6.18
N SER A 54 -5.23 6.80 -6.51
CA SER A 54 -5.11 6.06 -7.76
C SER A 54 -5.30 6.97 -8.98
N ASP A 55 -6.22 7.93 -8.92
CA ASP A 55 -6.46 8.86 -10.01
C ASP A 55 -5.32 9.87 -10.15
N PHE A 56 -4.71 10.30 -9.04
CA PHE A 56 -3.48 11.09 -9.07
C PHE A 56 -2.34 10.33 -9.76
N ILE A 57 -2.10 9.06 -9.41
CA ILE A 57 -1.06 8.23 -10.05
C ILE A 57 -1.29 8.08 -11.56
N LYS A 58 -2.56 7.85 -11.96
CA LYS A 58 -2.93 7.82 -13.39
C LYS A 58 -2.64 9.15 -14.06
N SER A 59 -3.00 10.28 -13.43
CA SER A 59 -2.74 11.60 -14.01
C SER A 59 -1.25 11.87 -14.27
N LEU A 60 -0.34 11.36 -13.41
CA LEU A 60 1.10 11.44 -13.66
C LEU A 60 1.51 10.65 -14.91
N THR A 61 0.93 9.46 -15.07
CA THR A 61 1.17 8.59 -16.23
C THR A 61 0.65 9.22 -17.52
N ASP A 62 -0.57 9.79 -17.47
CA ASP A 62 -1.19 10.48 -18.61
C ASP A 62 -0.37 11.70 -19.04
N HIS A 63 0.24 12.39 -18.07
CA HIS A 63 1.14 13.53 -18.31
C HIS A 63 2.58 13.11 -18.65
N LYS A 64 2.85 11.81 -18.81
CA LYS A 64 4.17 11.24 -19.11
C LYS A 64 5.25 11.60 -18.07
N LYS A 65 4.85 11.87 -16.83
CA LYS A 65 5.76 12.13 -15.72
C LYS A 65 6.19 10.83 -15.07
N ILE A 66 7.48 10.73 -14.77
CA ILE A 66 8.04 9.58 -14.06
C ILE A 66 7.78 9.78 -12.57
N MET A 67 7.02 8.87 -11.94
CA MET A 67 6.69 8.95 -10.50
C MET A 67 7.92 9.11 -9.60
N LEU A 68 9.05 8.49 -9.95
CA LEU A 68 10.31 8.57 -9.20
C LEU A 68 10.91 9.98 -9.16
N LYS A 69 10.51 10.86 -10.09
CA LYS A 69 10.96 12.25 -10.19
C LYS A 69 9.84 13.24 -9.85
N THR A 70 8.85 12.83 -9.07
CA THR A 70 7.73 13.70 -8.69
C THR A 70 7.71 13.91 -7.18
N SER A 71 7.81 15.18 -6.77
CA SER A 71 7.57 15.59 -5.40
C SER A 71 6.10 15.86 -5.21
N VAL A 72 5.57 15.37 -4.08
CA VAL A 72 4.14 15.35 -3.82
C VAL A 72 3.86 15.80 -2.40
N LYS A 73 2.92 16.73 -2.26
CA LYS A 73 2.36 17.10 -0.96
C LYS A 73 1.24 16.16 -0.59
N LEU A 74 1.44 15.44 0.51
CA LEU A 74 0.43 14.63 1.16
C LEU A 74 -0.27 15.44 2.26
N ALA A 75 -1.59 15.55 2.15
CA ALA A 75 -2.44 16.16 3.15
C ALA A 75 -3.71 15.31 3.35
N THR A 76 -4.51 15.66 4.35
CA THR A 76 -5.83 15.08 4.57
C THR A 76 -6.88 16.17 4.45
N GLU A 77 -7.98 15.91 3.75
CA GLU A 77 -9.13 16.80 3.68
C GLU A 77 -10.35 16.18 4.35
N ARG A 78 -11.12 17.02 5.03
CA ARG A 78 -12.37 16.65 5.68
C ARG A 78 -13.49 16.67 4.66
N MET A 79 -14.19 15.54 4.55
CA MET A 79 -15.35 15.36 3.69
C MET A 79 -16.60 15.14 4.53
N GLN A 80 -17.74 15.61 4.03
CA GLN A 80 -19.03 15.41 4.68
C GLN A 80 -20.04 14.90 3.66
N ARG A 81 -20.71 13.79 3.99
CA ARG A 81 -21.80 13.23 3.19
C ARG A 81 -23.02 13.04 4.08
N GLY A 82 -23.93 14.02 4.04
CA GLY A 82 -25.06 14.11 4.97
C GLY A 82 -24.56 14.31 6.41
N SER A 83 -24.95 13.40 7.30
CA SER A 83 -24.52 13.42 8.72
C SER A 83 -23.12 12.83 8.94
N VAL A 84 -22.57 12.06 8.00
CA VAL A 84 -21.28 11.39 8.17
C VAL A 84 -20.14 12.31 7.75
N THR A 85 -19.22 12.58 8.68
CA THR A 85 -17.91 13.20 8.41
C THR A 85 -16.85 12.11 8.28
N TYR A 86 -16.02 12.18 7.24
CA TYR A 86 -14.85 11.32 7.07
C TYR A 86 -13.67 12.12 6.52
N TYR A 87 -12.47 11.55 6.58
CA TYR A 87 -11.25 12.17 6.07
C TYR A 87 -10.73 11.36 4.89
N GLN A 88 -10.25 12.04 3.86
CA GLN A 88 -9.59 11.43 2.72
C GLN A 88 -8.23 12.07 2.47
N ALA A 89 -7.34 11.32 1.83
CA ALA A 89 -6.06 11.84 1.40
C ALA A 89 -6.25 12.84 0.26
N LYS A 90 -5.52 13.95 0.36
CA LYS A 90 -5.37 14.96 -0.67
C LYS A 90 -3.93 14.95 -1.13
N VAL A 91 -3.75 14.69 -2.41
CA VAL A 91 -2.44 14.54 -3.04
C VAL A 91 -2.30 15.60 -4.11
N ALA A 92 -1.20 16.35 -4.08
CA ALA A 92 -0.93 17.40 -5.06
C ALA A 92 0.55 17.42 -5.42
N GLU A 93 0.85 17.58 -6.70
CA GLU A 93 2.22 17.75 -7.18
C GLU A 93 2.80 19.08 -6.68
N THR A 94 4.04 19.05 -6.20
CA THR A 94 4.77 20.25 -5.76
C THR A 94 5.99 20.56 -6.61
N GLY A 95 6.48 19.62 -7.41
CA GLY A 95 7.59 19.84 -8.34
C GLY A 95 8.34 18.55 -8.69
N GLU A 96 9.55 18.72 -9.21
CA GLU A 96 10.48 17.63 -9.55
C GLU A 96 11.71 17.74 -8.64
N PRO A 97 11.96 16.77 -7.74
CA PRO A 97 13.11 16.80 -6.86
C PRO A 97 14.40 16.50 -7.65
N HIS A 98 15.52 16.98 -7.12
CA HIS A 98 16.82 16.55 -7.61
C HIS A 98 17.03 15.07 -7.28
N PHE A 99 17.39 14.27 -8.29
CA PHE A 99 17.61 12.84 -8.15
C PHE A 99 19.11 12.56 -8.17
N GLY A 100 19.65 12.18 -7.02
CA GLY A 100 21.08 11.90 -6.82
C GLY A 100 21.41 10.41 -6.77
N GLU A 101 22.68 10.11 -6.47
CA GLU A 101 23.18 8.73 -6.37
C GLU A 101 22.66 8.01 -5.12
N ASP A 102 22.51 8.72 -4.00
CA ASP A 102 21.95 8.17 -2.76
C ASP A 102 20.49 7.71 -2.93
N ASP A 103 19.72 8.41 -3.78
CA ASP A 103 18.33 8.05 -4.08
C ASP A 103 18.24 6.72 -4.84
N ILE A 104 19.25 6.36 -5.64
CA ILE A 104 19.32 5.09 -6.36
C ILE A 104 19.49 3.93 -5.36
N ASN A 105 20.31 4.12 -4.33
CA ASN A 105 20.52 3.12 -3.29
C ASN A 105 19.23 2.89 -2.48
N ILE A 106 18.51 3.96 -2.14
CA ILE A 106 17.22 3.87 -1.47
C ILE A 106 16.17 3.21 -2.36
N LEU A 107 16.14 3.54 -3.65
CA LEU A 107 15.21 2.92 -4.59
C LEU A 107 15.47 1.41 -4.75
N SER A 108 16.74 1.02 -4.76
CA SER A 108 17.15 -0.39 -4.84
C SER A 108 16.71 -1.16 -3.59
N SER A 109 16.83 -0.57 -2.40
CA SER A 109 16.36 -1.21 -1.17
C SER A 109 14.84 -1.38 -1.16
N PHE A 110 14.07 -0.41 -1.66
CA PHE A 110 12.62 -0.57 -1.84
C PHE A 110 12.27 -1.70 -2.81
N ALA A 111 12.99 -1.83 -3.91
CA ALA A 111 12.76 -2.91 -4.87
C ALA A 111 13.02 -4.29 -4.24
N ASP A 112 14.10 -4.42 -3.47
CA ASP A 112 14.43 -5.64 -2.74
C ASP A 112 13.36 -6.01 -1.71
N ASP A 113 12.85 -5.03 -0.96
CA ASP A 113 11.80 -5.25 0.04
C ASP A 113 10.49 -5.69 -0.61
N VAL A 114 10.11 -5.07 -1.73
CA VAL A 114 8.93 -5.48 -2.52
C VAL A 114 9.09 -6.90 -3.03
N ASN A 115 10.26 -7.26 -3.57
CA ASN A 115 10.52 -8.60 -4.07
C ASN A 115 10.48 -9.66 -2.97
N LYS A 116 11.08 -9.39 -1.82
CA LYS A 116 11.03 -10.27 -0.64
C LYS A 116 9.60 -10.45 -0.14
N TYR A 117 8.83 -9.36 -0.05
CA TYR A 117 7.43 -9.43 0.37
C TYR A 117 6.58 -10.24 -0.60
N ASN A 118 6.76 -10.04 -1.91
CA ASN A 118 6.05 -10.80 -2.93
C ASN A 118 6.41 -12.30 -2.89
N ALA A 119 7.69 -12.62 -2.73
CA ALA A 119 8.15 -14.00 -2.59
C ALA A 119 7.56 -14.68 -1.35
N TYR A 120 7.49 -13.95 -0.23
CA TYR A 120 6.84 -14.41 1.00
C TYR A 120 5.35 -14.72 0.78
N VAL A 121 4.59 -13.78 0.21
CA VAL A 121 3.16 -13.98 -0.08
C VAL A 121 2.93 -15.16 -1.02
N LEU A 122 3.75 -15.31 -2.06
CA LEU A 122 3.66 -16.44 -2.99
C LEU A 122 3.95 -17.78 -2.31
N LYS A 123 4.90 -17.80 -1.37
CA LYS A 123 5.21 -19.01 -0.59
C LYS A 123 4.03 -19.39 0.31
N GLU A 124 3.55 -18.46 1.13
CA GLU A 124 2.40 -18.68 2.02
C GLU A 124 1.16 -19.15 1.25
N HIS A 125 0.90 -18.54 0.09
CA HIS A 125 -0.20 -18.96 -0.78
C HIS A 125 -0.01 -20.40 -1.31
N LYS A 126 1.20 -20.77 -1.74
CA LYS A 126 1.49 -22.13 -2.19
C LYS A 126 1.34 -23.14 -1.05
N ASP A 127 1.80 -22.80 0.14
CA ASP A 127 1.72 -23.68 1.30
C ASP A 127 0.26 -23.84 1.78
N ALA A 128 -0.52 -22.76 1.81
CA ALA A 128 -1.95 -22.82 2.08
C ALA A 128 -2.72 -23.62 1.02
N LYS A 129 -2.37 -23.48 -0.27
CA LYS A 129 -3.02 -24.26 -1.34
C LYS A 129 -2.73 -25.75 -1.21
N LYS A 130 -1.49 -26.15 -0.89
CA LYS A 130 -1.16 -27.56 -0.64
C LYS A 130 -1.96 -28.12 0.53
N LEU A 131 -2.17 -27.34 1.60
CA LEU A 131 -2.98 -27.75 2.74
C LEU A 131 -4.45 -27.98 2.34
N LEU A 132 -5.01 -27.15 1.46
CA LEU A 132 -6.37 -27.35 0.92
C LEU A 132 -6.45 -28.59 0.03
N ASP A 133 -5.49 -28.78 -0.87
CA ASP A 133 -5.47 -29.95 -1.77
C ASP A 133 -5.39 -31.27 -0.96
N VAL A 134 -4.61 -31.31 0.13
CA VAL A 134 -4.55 -32.47 1.05
C VAL A 134 -5.88 -32.68 1.79
N GLN A 135 -6.56 -31.58 2.16
CA GLN A 135 -7.84 -31.67 2.85
C GLN A 135 -8.96 -32.18 1.93
N ASP A 136 -8.96 -31.75 0.67
CA ASP A 136 -9.88 -32.25 -0.35
C ASP A 136 -9.65 -33.75 -0.63
N GLU A 137 -8.41 -34.24 -0.67
CA GLU A 137 -8.10 -35.68 -0.81
C GLU A 137 -8.63 -36.51 0.37
N LEU A 138 -8.43 -36.04 1.60
CA LEU A 138 -8.93 -36.72 2.80
C LEU A 138 -10.46 -36.75 2.89
N ASP A 139 -11.13 -35.68 2.46
CA ASP A 139 -12.59 -35.61 2.44
C ASP A 139 -13.18 -36.60 1.41
N VAL A 140 -12.54 -36.76 0.24
CA VAL A 140 -12.95 -37.75 -0.77
C VAL A 140 -12.76 -39.18 -0.28
N GLU A 141 -11.64 -39.47 0.41
CA GLU A 141 -11.40 -40.79 1.01
C GLU A 141 -12.44 -41.13 2.10
N ALA A 142 -12.83 -40.16 2.91
CA ALA A 142 -13.87 -40.34 3.92
C ALA A 142 -15.25 -40.60 3.30
N GLU A 143 -15.62 -39.93 2.21
CA GLU A 143 -16.88 -40.20 1.49
C GLU A 143 -16.91 -41.60 0.86
N LEU A 144 -15.78 -42.06 0.29
CA LEU A 144 -15.67 -43.42 -0.27
C LEU A 144 -15.76 -44.51 0.80
N ALA A 145 -15.29 -44.26 2.02
CA ALA A 145 -15.35 -45.20 3.13
C ALA A 145 -16.76 -45.33 3.76
N VAL A 146 -17.63 -44.33 3.58
CA VAL A 146 -19.02 -44.34 4.08
C VAL A 146 -20.01 -44.82 3.01
N GLY A 147 -19.61 -44.82 1.72
CA GLY A 147 -20.42 -45.24 0.57
C GLY A 147 -20.29 -46.72 0.15
N ALA A 148 -19.56 -47.55 0.90
CA ALA A 148 -19.40 -49.00 0.69
C ALA A 148 -19.96 -49.80 1.86
#